data_AF-A0A7Y5KZ12-F1
#
_entry.id   AF-A0A7Y5KZ12-F1
#
_cell.length_a   1.000
_cell.length_b   1.000
_cell.length_c   1.000
_cell.angle_alpha   90.00
_cell.angle_beta   90.00
_cell.angle_gamma   90.00
#
_symmetry.space_group_name_H-M   'P 1'
#
loop_
_entity.id
_entity.type
_entity.pdbx_description
1 polymer ?
#
loop_
_entity_poly.entity_id
_entity_poly.type
_entity_poly.pdbx_seq_one_letter_code
_entity_poly.pdbx_strand_id
1 'polypeptide(L)'
;MSWNGPDRRRHRVIVTRNTEYHLKDEVVVAVRDRNSKRWCEGHIAVSLKVEGGVRFFDNGAVVPSLEAPCPGDAMYFTYKNDTGHARQLITSRIEAVERTPRKDVLAYATLGIKKSGQALQKPS
;
A
#
# COMPACT_ATOMS: atom_id res chain seq x y z
N MET A 1 -31.37 -9.91 -7.77
CA MET A 1 -31.00 -9.51 -6.39
C MET A 1 -29.62 -8.88 -6.41
N SER A 2 -29.53 -7.55 -6.33
CA SER A 2 -28.26 -6.82 -6.24
C SER A 2 -27.94 -6.52 -4.76
N TRP A 3 -26.75 -6.89 -4.32
CA TRP A 3 -26.27 -6.68 -2.95
C TRP A 3 -25.77 -5.23 -2.78
N ASN A 4 -26.37 -4.48 -1.85
CA ASN A 4 -26.04 -3.07 -1.56
C ASN A 4 -24.98 -2.86 -0.45
N GLY A 5 -24.29 -3.92 0.00
CA GLY A 5 -23.22 -3.76 0.99
C GLY A 5 -21.95 -3.17 0.36
N PRO A 6 -21.05 -2.53 1.16
CA PRO A 6 -19.78 -2.02 0.65
C PRO A 6 -19.03 -3.10 -0.12
N ASP A 7 -18.67 -2.85 -1.38
CA ASP A 7 -18.04 -3.85 -2.23
C ASP A 7 -16.62 -4.18 -1.73
N ARG A 8 -16.54 -5.24 -0.92
CA ARG A 8 -15.29 -5.79 -0.38
C ARG A 8 -14.47 -6.55 -1.43
N ARG A 9 -14.99 -6.81 -2.63
CA ARG A 9 -14.26 -7.56 -3.68
C ARG A 9 -13.11 -6.75 -4.25
N ARG A 10 -13.22 -5.42 -4.19
CA ARG A 10 -12.17 -4.47 -4.60
C ARG A 10 -11.05 -4.32 -3.57
N HIS A 11 -11.22 -4.82 -2.35
CA HIS A 11 -10.24 -4.63 -1.28
C HIS A 11 -9.40 -5.88 -1.02
N ARG A 12 -8.08 -5.71 -1.05
CA ARG A 12 -7.11 -6.77 -0.70
C ARG A 12 -6.06 -6.26 0.27
N VAL A 13 -5.50 -7.18 1.05
CA VAL A 13 -4.37 -6.90 1.95
C VAL A 13 -3.15 -7.57 1.35
N ILE A 14 -2.11 -6.78 1.10
CA ILE A 14 -0.79 -7.28 0.73
C ILE A 14 0.04 -7.28 2.01
N VAL A 15 0.45 -8.48 2.42
CA VAL A 15 1.20 -8.71 3.65
C VAL A 15 2.66 -8.82 3.29
N THR A 16 3.49 -8.01 3.93
CA THR A 16 4.96 -8.14 3.93
C THR A 16 5.41 -8.51 5.34
N ARG A 17 6.72 -8.74 5.53
CA ARG A 17 7.29 -9.13 6.83
C ARG A 17 6.74 -8.34 8.02
N ASN A 18 6.75 -7.01 7.94
CA ASN A 18 6.35 -6.16 9.06
C ASN A 18 5.09 -5.33 8.79
N THR A 19 4.54 -5.36 7.58
CA THR A 19 3.55 -4.36 7.16
C THR A 19 2.42 -4.99 6.37
N GLU A 20 1.19 -4.66 6.73
CA GLU A 20 -0.02 -4.90 5.96
C GLU A 20 -0.32 -3.64 5.13
N TYR A 21 -0.34 -3.79 3.81
CA TYR A 21 -0.80 -2.76 2.88
C TYR A 21 -2.24 -3.09 2.48
N HIS A 22 -3.17 -2.24 2.84
CA HIS A 22 -4.57 -2.41 2.49
C HIS A 22 -4.86 -1.61 1.22
N LEU A 23 -5.27 -2.32 0.17
CA LEU A 23 -5.54 -1.77 -1.14
C LEU A 23 -7.04 -1.74 -1.41
N LYS A 24 -7.46 -0.73 -2.16
CA LYS A 24 -8.72 -0.71 -2.92
C LYS A 24 -8.36 -0.60 -4.39
N ASP A 25 -8.67 -1.64 -5.14
CA ASP A 25 -8.12 -1.91 -6.46
C ASP A 25 -6.57 -1.95 -6.39
N GLU A 26 -5.89 -0.95 -6.93
CA GLU A 26 -4.43 -0.82 -6.91
C GLU A 26 -3.93 0.33 -6.01
N VAL A 27 -4.84 1.04 -5.33
CA VAL A 27 -4.47 2.20 -4.49
C VAL A 27 -4.42 1.78 -3.02
N VAL A 28 -3.33 2.12 -2.33
CA VAL A 28 -3.18 1.87 -0.90
C VAL A 28 -4.06 2.85 -0.11
N VAL A 29 -5.06 2.32 0.59
CA VAL A 29 -5.99 3.09 1.40
C VAL A 29 -5.62 3.13 2.87
N ALA A 30 -4.86 2.15 3.34
CA ALA A 30 -4.32 2.12 4.69
C ALA A 30 -3.06 1.27 4.76
N VAL A 31 -2.22 1.57 5.76
CA VAL A 31 -1.04 0.77 6.09
C VAL A 31 -1.10 0.44 7.56
N ARG A 32 -0.83 -0.81 7.93
CA ARG A 32 -0.80 -1.26 9.32
C ARG A 32 0.52 -1.95 9.62
N ASP A 33 1.14 -1.58 10.74
CA ASP A 33 2.28 -2.31 11.27
C ASP A 33 1.82 -3.64 11.88
N ARG A 34 2.42 -4.75 11.46
CA ARG A 34 2.00 -6.10 11.85
C ARG A 34 2.34 -6.41 13.29
N ASN A 35 3.37 -5.80 13.85
CA ASN A 35 3.82 -6.06 15.20
C ASN A 35 2.90 -5.37 16.22
N SER A 36 2.72 -4.06 16.08
CA SER A 36 1.90 -3.23 16.98
C SER A 36 0.41 -3.25 16.65
N LYS A 37 0.01 -3.74 15.46
CA LYS A 37 -1.35 -3.70 14.94
C LYS A 37 -1.95 -2.29 14.79
N ARG A 38 -1.10 -1.26 14.80
CA ARG A 38 -1.52 0.14 14.66
C ARG A 38 -1.54 0.57 13.19
N TRP A 39 -2.49 1.42 12.86
CA TRP A 39 -2.52 2.11 11.57
C TRP A 39 -1.39 3.13 11.48
N CYS A 40 -0.70 3.14 10.33
CA CYS A 40 0.39 4.06 10.02
C CYS A 40 -0.15 5.20 9.14
N GLU A 41 -0.92 6.12 9.72
CA GLU A 41 -1.61 7.20 8.98
C GLU A 41 -0.66 8.13 8.20
N GLY A 42 0.59 8.26 8.64
CA GLY A 42 1.63 9.05 7.95
C GLY A 42 2.50 8.24 6.97
N HIS A 43 2.16 6.98 6.69
CA HIS A 43 2.99 6.15 5.83
C HIS A 43 2.96 6.65 4.37
N ILE A 44 4.14 6.77 3.77
CA ILE A 44 4.33 7.35 2.43
C ILE A 44 3.54 6.64 1.32
N ALA A 45 3.28 5.34 1.48
CA ALA A 45 2.52 4.56 0.51
C ALA A 45 1.02 4.89 0.49
N VAL A 46 0.46 5.53 1.53
CA VAL A 46 -0.97 5.87 1.57
C VAL A 46 -1.31 6.81 0.41
N SER A 47 -2.40 6.49 -0.30
CA SER A 47 -2.84 7.14 -1.54
C SER A 47 -1.96 6.92 -2.77
N LEU A 48 -0.89 6.11 -2.68
CA LEU A 48 -0.12 5.72 -3.86
C LEU A 48 -0.79 4.53 -4.55
N LYS A 49 -0.67 4.51 -5.87
CA LYS A 49 -1.06 3.39 -6.72
C LYS A 49 0.13 2.44 -6.88
N VAL A 50 -0.11 1.15 -6.74
CA VAL A 50 0.85 0.11 -7.12
C VAL A 50 1.00 0.16 -8.64
N GLU A 51 2.23 0.38 -9.11
CA GLU A 51 2.54 0.45 -10.54
C GLU A 51 2.97 -0.91 -11.10
N GLY A 52 3.45 -1.82 -10.24
CA GLY A 52 3.83 -3.17 -10.65
C GLY A 52 4.55 -3.95 -9.55
N GLY A 53 5.03 -5.12 -9.94
CA GLY A 53 5.81 -6.02 -9.10
C GLY A 53 7.30 -5.98 -9.41
N VAL A 54 8.10 -6.44 -8.45
CA VAL A 54 9.53 -6.74 -8.64
C VAL A 54 9.75 -8.18 -8.23
N ARG A 55 10.04 -9.05 -9.21
CA ARG A 55 10.23 -10.48 -9.01
C ARG A 55 11.67 -10.79 -8.67
N PHE A 56 11.87 -11.57 -7.62
CA PHE A 56 13.17 -12.08 -7.21
C PHE A 56 13.29 -13.54 -7.63
N PHE A 57 14.38 -13.90 -8.29
CA PHE A 57 14.68 -15.27 -8.68
C PHE A 57 15.80 -15.86 -7.82
N ASP A 58 15.83 -17.19 -7.69
CA ASP A 58 16.82 -17.89 -6.84
C ASP A 58 18.26 -17.70 -7.32
N ASN A 59 18.45 -17.40 -8.60
CA ASN A 59 19.76 -17.05 -9.18
C ASN A 59 20.21 -15.61 -8.87
N GLY A 60 19.45 -14.87 -8.05
CA GLY A 60 19.73 -13.48 -7.67
C GLY A 60 19.24 -12.43 -8.67
N ALA A 61 18.62 -12.84 -9.79
CA ALA A 61 18.04 -11.89 -10.72
C ALA A 61 16.84 -11.15 -10.12
N VAL A 62 16.71 -9.88 -10.48
CA VAL A 62 15.62 -8.99 -10.07
C VAL A 62 14.99 -8.39 -11.31
N VAL A 63 13.71 -8.69 -11.55
CA VAL A 63 13.04 -8.33 -12.80
C VAL A 63 11.75 -7.56 -12.49
N PRO A 64 11.55 -6.36 -13.08
CA PRO A 64 10.28 -5.66 -12.96
C PRO A 64 9.18 -6.45 -13.70
N SER A 65 8.01 -6.51 -13.10
CA SER A 65 6.83 -7.17 -13.66
C SER A 65 5.69 -6.18 -13.79
N LEU A 66 5.02 -6.20 -14.94
CA LEU A 66 3.77 -5.49 -15.18
C LEU A 66 2.54 -6.28 -14.69
N GLU A 67 2.74 -7.52 -14.24
CA GLU A 67 1.70 -8.33 -13.63
C GLU A 67 1.39 -7.87 -12.21
N ALA A 68 0.22 -8.26 -11.70
CA ALA A 68 -0.13 -8.03 -10.31
C ALA A 68 0.90 -8.72 -9.39
N PRO A 69 1.48 -8.02 -8.41
CA PRO A 69 2.46 -8.61 -7.49
C PRO A 69 1.89 -9.79 -6.72
N CYS A 70 2.63 -10.91 -6.65
CA CYS A 70 2.25 -12.10 -5.90
C CYS A 70 3.23 -12.38 -4.74
N PRO A 71 2.94 -13.35 -3.85
CA PRO A 71 3.90 -13.76 -2.82
C PRO A 71 5.28 -14.09 -3.42
N GLY A 72 6.33 -13.59 -2.78
CA GLY A 72 7.72 -13.63 -3.28
C GLY A 72 8.17 -12.35 -4.00
N ASP A 73 7.27 -11.62 -4.66
CA ASP A 73 7.57 -10.34 -5.31
C ASP A 73 7.64 -9.19 -4.29
N ALA A 74 8.13 -8.02 -4.69
CA ALA A 74 7.88 -6.75 -4.00
C ALA A 74 6.93 -5.87 -4.81
N MET A 75 6.27 -4.90 -4.16
CA MET A 75 5.50 -3.86 -4.85
C MET A 75 6.39 -2.68 -5.20
N TYR A 76 6.09 -2.01 -6.30
CA TYR A 76 6.72 -0.77 -6.73
C TYR A 76 5.70 0.38 -6.85
N PHE A 77 6.08 1.55 -6.35
CA PHE A 77 5.31 2.78 -6.42
C PHE A 77 6.18 3.92 -6.95
N THR A 78 5.54 4.87 -7.63
CA THR A 78 6.14 6.16 -7.98
C THR A 78 5.41 7.27 -7.24
N TYR A 79 6.14 8.24 -6.68
CA TYR A 79 5.55 9.43 -6.07
C TYR A 79 6.42 10.66 -6.35
N LYS A 80 5.85 11.86 -6.23
CA LYS A 80 6.60 13.10 -6.26
C LYS A 80 6.96 13.51 -4.84
N ASN A 81 8.22 13.87 -4.60
CA ASN A 81 8.62 14.46 -3.33
C ASN A 81 8.26 15.95 -3.27
N ASP A 82 8.59 16.62 -2.16
CA ASP A 82 8.28 18.03 -1.93
C ASP A 82 8.95 18.98 -2.94
N THR A 83 10.01 18.54 -3.62
CA THR A 83 10.68 19.30 -4.68
C THR A 83 10.12 19.02 -6.07
N GLY A 84 9.04 18.21 -6.17
CA GLY A 84 8.39 17.84 -7.42
C GLY A 84 9.09 16.74 -8.23
N HIS A 85 10.22 16.19 -7.74
CA HIS A 85 10.97 15.13 -8.40
C HIS A 85 10.32 13.77 -8.19
N ALA A 86 10.29 12.95 -9.24
CA ALA A 86 9.83 11.58 -9.14
C ALA A 86 10.78 10.73 -8.29
N ARG A 87 10.21 9.97 -7.37
CA ARG A 87 10.88 9.02 -6.49
C ARG A 87 10.17 7.68 -6.56
N GLN A 88 10.94 6.65 -6.24
CA GLN A 88 10.50 5.27 -6.26
C GLN A 88 10.45 4.72 -4.83
N LEU A 89 9.42 3.93 -4.55
CA LEU A 89 9.31 3.15 -3.31
C LEU A 89 9.15 1.68 -3.69
N ILE A 90 10.02 0.83 -3.16
CA ILE A 90 9.95 -0.62 -3.32
C ILE A 90 9.77 -1.23 -1.93
N THR A 91 8.81 -2.14 -1.78
CA THR A 91 8.58 -2.82 -0.50
C THR A 91 9.56 -3.97 -0.28
N SER A 92 9.53 -4.55 0.93
CA SER A 92 10.04 -5.91 1.12
C SER A 92 9.15 -6.93 0.39
N ARG A 93 9.61 -8.19 0.35
CA ARG A 93 8.86 -9.28 -0.29
C ARG A 93 7.48 -9.45 0.35
N ILE A 94 6.52 -9.72 -0.52
CA ILE A 94 5.16 -10.10 -0.18
C ILE A 94 5.22 -11.52 0.39
N GLU A 95 4.66 -11.68 1.57
CA GLU A 95 4.46 -12.98 2.21
C GLU A 95 3.09 -13.56 1.86
N ALA A 96 2.07 -12.72 1.73
CA ALA A 96 0.71 -13.15 1.38
C ALA A 96 -0.10 -12.04 0.70
N VAL A 97 -1.10 -12.45 -0.08
CA VAL A 97 -2.16 -11.59 -0.60
C VAL A 97 -3.48 -12.14 -0.10
N GLU A 98 -4.18 -11.35 0.71
CA GLU A 98 -5.36 -11.79 1.44
C GLU A 98 -6.58 -10.91 1.14
N ARG A 99 -7.76 -11.45 1.43
CA ARG A 99 -8.99 -10.67 1.36
C ARG A 99 -9.13 -9.80 2.60
N THR A 100 -9.50 -8.54 2.40
CA THR A 100 -9.66 -7.60 3.51
C THR A 100 -10.82 -7.97 4.43
N PRO A 101 -10.59 -8.07 5.77
CA PRO A 101 -11.65 -8.26 6.75
C PRO A 101 -12.69 -7.13 6.73
N ARG A 102 -13.97 -7.44 6.97
CA ARG A 102 -15.04 -6.42 6.96
C ARG A 102 -14.76 -5.28 7.95
N LYS A 103 -14.28 -5.62 9.14
CA LYS A 103 -13.94 -4.65 10.20
C LYS A 103 -12.89 -3.63 9.74
N ASP A 104 -11.92 -4.07 8.93
CA ASP A 104 -10.85 -3.21 8.44
C ASP A 104 -11.37 -2.26 7.36
N VAL A 105 -12.23 -2.76 6.44
CA VAL A 105 -12.89 -1.92 5.43
C VAL A 105 -13.71 -0.80 6.06
N LEU A 106 -14.41 -1.09 7.16
CA LEU A 106 -15.19 -0.08 7.89
C LEU A 106 -14.32 0.96 8.60
N ALA A 107 -13.10 0.59 8.99
CA ALA A 107 -12.17 1.48 9.69
C ALA A 107 -11.51 2.51 8.77
N TYR A 108 -11.40 2.27 7.45
CA TYR A 108 -10.69 3.20 6.56
C TYR A 108 -11.29 4.61 6.53
N ALA A 109 -12.61 4.74 6.68
CA ALA A 109 -13.30 6.03 6.69
C ALA A 109 -12.93 6.90 7.91
N THR A 110 -12.40 6.30 8.97
CA THR A 110 -11.98 7.02 10.18
C THR A 110 -10.49 7.36 10.19
N LEU A 111 -9.73 6.89 9.20
CA LEU A 111 -8.30 7.18 9.09
C LEU A 111 -8.12 8.56 8.45
N GLY A 112 -7.32 9.42 9.08
CA GLY A 112 -6.98 10.72 8.52
C GLY A 112 -6.14 10.56 7.25
N ILE A 113 -6.68 10.91 6.08
CA ILE A 113 -5.87 11.01 4.86
C ILE A 113 -5.02 12.28 4.99
N LYS A 114 -3.79 12.14 5.47
CA LYS A 114 -2.81 13.22 5.34
C LYS A 114 -2.29 13.23 3.91
N LYS A 115 -2.65 14.27 3.15
CA LYS A 115 -1.97 14.57 1.89
C LYS A 115 -0.50 14.82 2.23
N SER A 116 0.42 13.98 1.74
CA SER A 116 1.84 14.33 1.69
C SER A 116 1.97 15.56 0.79
N GLY A 117 2.19 16.73 1.40
CA GLY A 117 2.29 18.00 0.68
C GLY A 117 1.85 19.27 1.43
N GLN A 118 1.89 19.31 2.77
CA GLN A 118 1.88 20.59 3.48
C GLN A 118 3.24 20.81 4.15
N ALA A 119 4.02 21.69 3.52
CA ALA A 119 5.21 22.28 4.10
C ALA A 119 4.85 22.88 5.46
N LEU A 120 5.54 22.42 6.51
CA LEU A 120 5.61 23.14 7.78
C LEU A 120 6.32 24.48 7.54
N GLN A 121 5.56 25.53 7.24
CA GLN A 121 6.01 26.89 7.51
C GLN A 121 6.10 27.03 9.03
N LYS A 122 7.33 27.16 9.54
CA LYS A 122 7.57 27.64 10.90
C LYS A 122 7.34 29.15 10.92
N PRO A 123 6.54 29.70 11.85
CA PRO A 123 6.56 31.15 12.07
C PRO A 123 7.90 31.55 12.69
N SER A 124 8.37 32.72 12.25
CA SER A 124 9.59 33.41 12.66
C SER A 124 9.61 33.79 14.13
#